data_AF-A0A9E4GSL8-F1
#
_entry.id   AF-A0A9E4GSL8-F1
#
_cell.length_a   1.000
_cell.length_b   1.000
_cell.length_c   1.000
_cell.angle_alpha   90.00
_cell.angle_beta   90.00
_cell.angle_gamma   90.00
#
_symmetry.space_group_name_H-M   'P 1'
#
loop_
_entity.id
_entity.type
_entity.pdbx_description
1 polymer ?
#
loop_
_entity_poly.entity_id
_entity_poly.type
_entity_poly.pdbx_seq_one_letter_code
_entity_poly.pdbx_strand_id
1 'polypeptide(L)' 'MELLYFTVMAVVLYFVSDWVVDRIEHAAGRRFEHRTLLFFAVILALGTVAFWLIRTLPG' A
#
# COMPACT_ATOMS: atom_id res chain seq x y z
N MET A 1 7.79 -3.15 -21.58
CA MET A 1 7.71 -1.87 -20.83
C MET A 1 6.61 -1.89 -19.77
N GLU A 2 5.38 -2.32 -20.08
CA GLU A 2 4.29 -2.47 -19.08
C GLU A 2 4.66 -3.29 -17.85
N LEU A 3 5.29 -4.46 -18.04
CA LEU A 3 5.66 -5.33 -16.93
C LEU A 3 6.64 -4.65 -15.95
N LEU A 4 7.52 -3.77 -16.46
CA LEU A 4 8.42 -2.96 -15.65
C LEU A 4 7.62 -1.93 -14.82
N TYR A 5 6.66 -1.23 -15.44
CA TYR A 5 5.79 -0.29 -14.73
C TYR A 5 4.96 -0.96 -13.64
N PHE A 6 4.36 -2.12 -13.95
CA PHE A 6 3.61 -2.89 -12.94
C PHE A 6 4.50 -3.37 -11.80
N THR A 7 5.74 -3.78 -12.10
CA THR A 7 6.70 -4.19 -11.07
C THR A 7 7.11 -3.01 -10.19
N VAL A 8 7.44 -1.87 -10.78
CA VAL A 8 7.77 -0.64 -10.04
C VAL A 8 6.58 -0.21 -9.18
N MET A 9 5.37 -0.25 -9.72
CA MET A 9 4.15 0.07 -8.98
C MET A 9 3.96 -0.87 -7.78
N ALA A 10 4.16 -2.18 -7.96
CA ALA A 10 4.07 -3.16 -6.88
C ALA A 10 5.11 -2.89 -5.79
N VAL A 11 6.35 -2.55 -6.16
CA VAL A 11 7.42 -2.18 -5.22
C VAL A 11 7.05 -0.92 -4.44
N VAL A 12 6.57 0.12 -5.12
CA VAL A 12 6.12 1.36 -4.48
C VAL A 12 4.98 1.08 -3.51
N LEU A 13 3.97 0.31 -3.93
CA LEU A 13 2.85 -0.07 -3.07
C LEU A 13 3.30 -0.84 -1.83
N TYR A 14 4.26 -1.75 -1.97
CA TYR A 14 4.81 -2.49 -0.85
C TYR A 14 5.43 -1.55 0.18
N PHE A 15 6.33 -0.65 -0.25
CA PHE A 15 7.00 0.29 0.64
C PHE A 15 6.03 1.29 1.28
N VAL A 16 5.06 1.82 0.52
CA VAL A 16 4.04 2.72 1.07
C VAL A 16 3.16 1.99 2.09
N SER A 17 2.77 0.74 1.82
CA SER A 17 1.97 -0.05 2.74
C SER A 17 2.72 -0.33 4.05
N ASP A 18 3.99 -0.68 3.96
CA ASP A 18 4.84 -0.94 5.14
C ASP A 18 5.00 0.33 5.99
N TRP A 19 5.22 1.47 5.34
CA TRP A 19 5.30 2.77 6.01
C TRP A 19 3.98 3.17 6.68
N VAL A 20 2.83 2.95 6.03
CA VAL A 20 1.51 3.24 6.62
C VAL A 20 1.28 2.36 7.85
N VAL A 21 1.57 1.06 7.77
CA VAL A 21 1.44 0.14 8.91
C VAL A 21 2.33 0.59 10.07
N ASP A 22 3.58 0.92 9.80
CA ASP A 22 4.51 1.39 10.83
C ASP A 22 4.05 2.71 11.46
N ARG A 23 3.46 3.62 10.67
CA ARG A 23 2.83 4.84 11.20
C ARG A 23 1.63 4.55 12.09
N ILE A 24 0.79 3.57 11.74
CA ILE A 24 -0.35 3.17 12.57
C ILE A 24 0.15 2.54 13.88
N GLU A 25 1.20 1.70 13.84
CA GLU A 25 1.82 1.10 15.02
C GLU A 25 2.43 2.16 15.94
N HIS A 26 3.16 3.13 15.38
CA HIS A 26 3.70 4.26 16.14
C HIS A 26 2.59 5.11 16.76
N ALA A 27 1.53 5.43 16.02
CA ALA A 27 0.39 6.19 16.54
C ALA A 27 -0.37 5.43 17.64
N ALA A 28 -0.45 4.10 17.55
CA ALA A 28 -1.06 3.26 18.56
C ALA A 28 -0.18 3.03 19.80
N GLY A 29 1.11 3.39 19.74
CA GLY A 29 2.08 3.17 20.81
C GLY A 29 2.37 1.68 21.09
N ARG A 30 1.97 0.79 20.17
CA ARG A 30 2.16 -0.66 20.29
C ARG A 30 2.31 -1.28 18.90
N ARG A 31 3.12 -2.34 18.82
CA ARG A 31 3.15 -3.20 17.63
C ARG A 31 1.93 -4.11 17.65
N PHE A 32 1.28 -4.29 16.49
CA PHE A 32 0.16 -5.21 16.40
C PHE A 32 0.68 -6.63 16.27
N GLU A 33 0.11 -7.56 17.05
CA GLU A 33 0.42 -8.99 16.91
C GLU A 33 0.10 -9.49 15.51
N HIS A 34 -0.97 -8.95 14.90
CA HIS A 34 -1.44 -9.32 13.57
C HIS A 34 -1.02 -8.31 12.50
N ARG A 35 0.23 -7.81 12.56
CA ARG A 35 0.78 -6.85 11.59
C ARG A 35 0.60 -7.28 10.14
N THR A 36 0.73 -8.58 9.86
CA THR A 36 0.51 -9.15 8.51
C THR A 36 -0.90 -8.91 8.00
N LEU A 37 -1.93 -9.04 8.85
CA LEU A 37 -3.31 -8.74 8.46
C LEU A 37 -3.50 -7.25 8.19
N LEU A 38 -2.86 -6.39 9.00
CA LEU A 38 -2.90 -4.95 8.80
C LEU A 38 -2.23 -4.55 7.47
N PHE A 39 -1.04 -5.10 7.21
CA PHE A 39 -0.31 -4.89 5.95
C PHE A 39 -1.14 -5.34 4.75
N PHE A 40 -1.76 -6.52 4.84
CA PHE A 40 -2.62 -7.05 3.78
C PHE A 40 -3.83 -6.14 3.52
N ALA A 41 -4.50 -5.66 4.57
CA ALA A 41 -5.62 -4.72 4.42
C ALA A 41 -5.17 -3.40 3.78
N VAL A 42 -4.02 -2.86 4.21
CA VAL A 42 -3.47 -1.60 3.70
C VAL A 42 -3.07 -1.71 2.23
N ILE A 43 -2.33 -2.75 1.84
CA ILE A 43 -1.87 -2.90 0.45
C ILE A 43 -3.03 -3.14 -0.51
N LEU A 44 -4.08 -3.87 -0.09
CA LEU A 44 -5.30 -4.05 -0.89
C LEU A 44 -6.04 -2.73 -1.09
N ALA A 45 -6.22 -1.95 -0.02
CA ALA A 45 -6.87 -0.66 -0.08
C ALA A 45 -6.10 0.34 -0.95
N LEU A 46 -4.78 0.44 -0.75
CA LEU A 46 -3.91 1.28 -1.58
C LEU A 46 -3.91 0.81 -3.04
N GLY A 47 -3.95 -0.49 -3.29
CA GLY A 47 -4.02 -1.03 -4.65
C GLY A 47 -5.30 -0.60 -5.35
N THR A 48 -6.45 -0.74 -4.68
CA THR A 48 -7.73 -0.30 -5.24
C THR A 48 -7.75 1.22 -5.48
N VAL A 49 -7.24 2.01 -4.54
CA VAL A 49 -7.11 3.47 -4.70
C VAL A 49 -6.18 3.83 -5.85
N ALA A 50 -5.03 3.16 -5.99
CA ALA A 50 -4.09 3.40 -7.08
C ALA A 50 -4.73 3.11 -8.45
N PHE A 51 -5.39 1.96 -8.60
CA PHE A 51 -6.10 1.62 -9.83
C PHE A 51 -7.27 2.56 -10.12
N TRP A 52 -7.99 2.98 -9.08
CA TRP A 52 -9.05 3.96 -9.23
C TRP A 52 -8.48 5.31 -9.71
N LEU A 53 -7.41 5.80 -9.09
CA LEU A 53 -6.75 7.06 -9.44
C LEU A 53 -6.21 7.05 -10.87
N ILE A 54 -5.62 5.94 -11.31
CA ILE A 54 -5.16 5.75 -12.70
C ILE A 54 -6.34 5.86 -13.68
N ARG A 55 -7.54 5.41 -13.30
CA ARG A 55 -8.73 5.46 -14.14
C ARG A 55 -9.48 6.80 -14.08
N THR A 56 -9.39 7.54 -12.97
CA THR A 56 -10.12 8.80 -12.77
C THR A 56 -9.32 10.04 -13.11
N LEU A 57 -7.99 9.98 -13.11
CA LEU A 57 -7.17 11.04 -13.68
C LEU A 57 -7.40 11.07 -15.19
N PRO A 58 -7.96 12.14 -15.76
CA PRO A 58 -7.99 12.31 -17.20
C PRO A 58 -6.54 12.49 -17.66
N GLY A 59 -6.06 11.52 -18.45
CA GLY A 59 -4.91 11.68 -19.32
C GLY A 59 -5.33 12.32 -20.64
#